data_AF-A0A419FJ26-F1
#
_entry.id   AF-A0A419FJ26-F1
#
_cell.length_a   1.000
_cell.length_b   1.000
_cell.length_c   1.000
_cell.angle_alpha   90.00
_cell.angle_beta   90.00
_cell.angle_gamma   90.00
#
_symmetry.space_group_name_H-M   'P 1'
#
loop_
_entity.id
_entity.type
_entity.pdbx_description
1 polymer ?
#
loop_
_entity_poly.entity_id
_entity_poly.type
_entity_poly.pdbx_seq_one_letter_code
_entity_poly.pdbx_strand_id
1 'polypeptide(L)' 'RIVSLDVSFRRPVLHDDNLRCVALVTDIIGDEASEITSPGIVSLDVTLENDRGEKPLQAAAVVELPRRA' A
#
# COMPACT_ATOMS: atom_id res chain seq x y z
N ARG A 1 -5.06 7.44 6.18
CA ARG A 1 -5.47 6.38 7.14
C ARG A 1 -5.56 5.05 6.40
N ILE A 2 -5.22 3.92 7.03
CA ILE A 2 -5.44 2.59 6.43
C ILE A 2 -6.89 2.20 6.65
N VAL A 3 -7.60 1.85 5.56
CA VAL A 3 -8.99 1.38 5.58
C VAL A 3 -9.00 -0.14 5.64
N SER A 4 -8.25 -0.79 4.74
CA SER A 4 -8.06 -2.23 4.73
C SER A 4 -6.63 -2.57 4.33
N LEU A 5 -6.17 -3.74 4.78
CA LEU A 5 -4.86 -4.28 4.46
C LEU A 5 -4.97 -5.80 4.46
N ASP A 6 -4.72 -6.41 3.31
CA ASP A 6 -4.59 -7.86 3.15
C ASP A 6 -3.14 -8.20 2.85
N VAL A 7 -2.56 -9.16 3.58
CA VAL A 7 -1.11 -9.40 3.62
C VAL A 7 -0.79 -10.87 3.36
N SER A 8 0.15 -11.10 2.45
CA SER A 8 0.73 -12.40 2.15
C SER A 8 2.22 -12.44 2.48
N PHE A 9 2.59 -13.31 3.41
CA PHE A 9 3.98 -13.61 3.74
C PHE A 9 4.48 -14.76 2.87
N ARG A 10 5.47 -14.47 2.02
CA ARG A 10 5.92 -15.36 0.94
C ARG A 10 7.29 -15.96 1.19
N ARG A 11 8.16 -15.25 1.90
CA ARG A 11 9.51 -15.68 2.30
C ARG A 11 9.80 -15.19 3.73
N PRO A 12 10.66 -15.89 4.49
CA PRO A 12 11.08 -15.41 5.79
C PRO A 12 11.90 -14.12 5.65
N VAL A 13 11.71 -13.22 6.60
CA VAL A 13 12.63 -12.09 6.84
C VAL A 13 13.69 -12.57 7.81
N LEU A 14 14.95 -12.28 7.53
CA LEU A 14 16.08 -12.66 8.38
C LEU A 14 16.57 -11.47 9.19
N HIS A 15 17.33 -11.76 10.26
CA HIS A 15 18.06 -10.73 10.98
C HIS A 15 18.99 -9.98 10.01
N ASP A 16 19.14 -8.67 10.23
CA ASP A 16 19.91 -7.75 9.37
C ASP A 16 19.41 -7.57 7.93
N ASP A 17 18.20 -8.04 7.59
CA ASP A 17 17.59 -7.70 6.30
C ASP A 17 17.26 -6.20 6.24
N ASN A 18 17.84 -5.52 5.24
CA ASN A 18 17.35 -4.21 4.83
C ASN A 18 16.08 -4.40 4.00
N LEU A 19 14.96 -3.89 4.50
CA LEU A 19 13.68 -3.97 3.81
C LEU A 19 13.32 -2.62 3.19
N ARG A 20 13.07 -2.62 1.89
CA ARG A 20 12.49 -1.50 1.16
C ARG A 20 11.00 -1.74 0.94
N CYS A 21 10.19 -0.81 1.41
CA CYS A 21 8.76 -0.80 1.10
C CYS A 21 8.52 -0.07 -0.22
N VAL A 22 7.89 -0.75 -1.18
CA VAL A 22 7.47 -0.21 -2.46
C VAL A 22 5.96 -0.35 -2.54
N ALA A 23 5.27 0.74 -2.89
CA ALA A 23 3.83 0.74 -3.10
C ALA A 23 3.51 1.35 -4.46
N LEU A 24 2.58 0.72 -5.18
CA LEU A 24 2.05 1.20 -6.46
C LEU A 24 0.57 1.54 -6.28
N VAL A 25 0.17 2.74 -6.70
CA VAL A 25 -1.26 3.08 -6.81
C VAL A 25 -1.85 2.28 -7.96
N THR A 26 -2.86 1.46 -7.66
CA THR A 26 -3.53 0.61 -8.66
C THR A 26 -4.90 1.15 -9.05
N ASP A 27 -5.59 1.87 -8.15
CA ASP A 27 -6.91 2.41 -8.42
C ASP A 27 -7.28 3.59 -7.49
N ILE A 28 -8.25 4.40 -7.92
CA ILE A 28 -8.85 5.51 -7.15
C ILE A 28 -10.36 5.23 -7.04
N ILE A 29 -10.81 4.77 -5.89
CA ILE A 29 -12.18 4.25 -5.69
C ILE A 29 -13.21 5.38 -5.49
N GLY A 30 -12.77 6.57 -5.06
CA GLY A 30 -13.65 7.65 -4.59
C GLY A 30 -13.82 8.86 -5.51
N ASP A 31 -13.74 8.70 -6.83
CA ASP A 31 -13.80 9.83 -7.80
C ASP A 31 -15.22 10.23 -8.24
N GLU A 32 -16.26 9.59 -7.70
CA GLU A 32 -17.66 9.94 -7.97
C GLU A 32 -18.06 11.22 -7.20
N ALA A 33 -17.76 12.39 -7.79
CA ALA A 33 -18.45 13.69 -7.71
C ALA A 33 -19.00 14.22 -6.35
N SER A 34 -18.62 13.67 -5.21
CA SER A 34 -19.19 14.00 -3.91
C SER A 34 -18.14 14.69 -3.03
N GLU A 35 -18.32 16.00 -2.90
CA GLU A 35 -17.73 16.93 -1.94
C GLU A 35 -16.19 17.02 -1.86
N ILE A 36 -15.67 18.24 -2.10
CA ILE A 36 -14.26 18.65 -1.92
C ILE A 36 -13.74 18.34 -0.49
N THR A 37 -14.66 18.13 0.46
CA THR A 37 -14.39 17.87 1.89
C THR A 37 -14.06 16.41 2.20
N SER A 38 -14.35 15.45 1.32
CA SER A 38 -14.13 14.02 1.59
C SER A 38 -12.71 13.56 1.19
N PRO A 39 -12.02 12.76 2.02
CA PRO A 39 -10.70 12.20 1.67
C PRO A 39 -10.81 11.25 0.48
N GLY A 40 -9.79 11.23 -0.38
CA GLY A 40 -9.71 10.32 -1.51
C GLY A 40 -9.38 8.90 -1.06
N ILE A 41 -10.10 7.91 -1.57
CA ILE A 41 -9.84 6.48 -1.30
C ILE A 41 -9.02 5.90 -2.45
N VAL A 42 -7.88 5.30 -2.13
CA VAL A 42 -6.90 4.80 -3.10
C VAL A 42 -6.52 3.37 -2.78
N SER A 43 -6.45 2.52 -3.81
CA SER A 43 -5.93 1.16 -3.73
C SER A 43 -4.43 1.14 -4.02
N LEU A 44 -3.68 0.37 -3.22
CA LEU A 44 -2.24 0.21 -3.32
C LEU A 44 -1.87 -1.27 -3.36
N ASP A 45 -0.99 -1.63 -4.30
CA ASP A 45 -0.21 -2.86 -4.22
C ASP A 45 1.11 -2.56 -3.53
N VAL A 46 1.34 -3.19 -2.39
CA VAL A 46 2.50 -2.98 -1.52
C VAL A 46 3.38 -4.21 -1.53
N THR A 47 4.69 -4.02 -1.57
CA THR A 47 5.70 -5.09 -1.48
C THR A 47 6.82 -4.65 -0.54
N LEU A 48 7.27 -5.55 0.32
CA LEU A 48 8.59 -5.41 0.97
C LEU A 48 9.61 -6.21 0.16
N GLU A 49 10.70 -5.56 -0.23
CA GLU A 49 11.81 -6.13 -0.97
C GLU A 49 13.06 -6.12 -0.09
N ASN A 50 13.90 -7.15 -0.17
CA ASN A 50 15.21 -7.17 0.50
C ASN A 50 16.36 -7.10 -0.52
N ASP A 51 17.58 -6.88 -0.02
CA ASP A 51 18.79 -6.79 -0.86
C ASP A 51 19.17 -8.13 -1.55
N ARG A 52 18.54 -9.24 -1.15
CA ARG A 52 18.68 -10.55 -1.82
C ARG A 52 17.82 -10.66 -3.09
N GLY A 53 17.00 -9.66 -3.40
CA GLY A 53 16.05 -9.67 -4.52
C GLY A 53 14.76 -10.45 -4.24
N GLU A 54 14.49 -10.77 -2.98
CA GLU A 54 13.27 -11.45 -2.57
C GLU A 54 12.16 -10.46 -2.25
N LYS A 55 10.92 -10.95 -2.34
CA LYS A 55 9.69 -10.23 -1.94
C LYS A 55 9.04 -10.96 -0.76
N PRO A 56 9.60 -10.83 0.46
CA PRO A 56 9.09 -11.53 1.64
C PRO A 56 7.62 -11.21 1.95
N LEU A 57 7.16 -10.01 1.62
CA LEU A 57 5.78 -9.58 1.85
C LEU A 57 5.20 -8.97 0.59
N GLN A 58 3.96 -9.34 0.29
CA GLN A 58 3.10 -8.62 -0.64
C GLN A 58 1.77 -8.32 0.03
N ALA A 59 1.18 -7.17 -0.25
CA ALA A 59 -0.08 -6.77 0.33
C ALA A 59 -0.91 -5.94 -0.64
N ALA A 60 -2.22 -6.03 -0.52
CA ALA A 60 -3.16 -5.10 -1.11
C ALA A 60 -3.72 -4.22 0.00
N ALA A 61 -3.66 -2.90 -0.17
CA ALA A 61 -4.12 -1.95 0.83
C ALA A 61 -5.11 -0.95 0.22
N VAL A 62 -6.11 -0.55 1.00
CA VAL A 62 -6.96 0.59 0.67
C VAL A 62 -6.70 1.68 1.70
N VAL A 63 -6.42 2.89 1.24
CA VAL A 63 -6.04 4.02 2.09
C VAL A 63 -6.85 5.27 1.78
N GLU A 64 -7.10 6.05 2.83
CA GLU A 64 -7.60 7.41 2.73
C GLU A 64 -6.42 8.39 2.63
N LEU A 65 -6.42 9.22 1.60
CA LEU A 65 -5.47 10.31 1.39
C LEU A 65 -6.17 11.67 1.47
N PRO A 66 -5.53 12.70 2.06
CA PRO A 66 -6.06 14.05 2.04
C PRO A 66 -6.09 14.59 0.61
N ARG A 67 -7.16 15.30 0.25
CA ARG A 67 -7.21 16.06 -1.00
C ARG A 67 -6.46 17.39 -0.85
N ARG A 68 -5.84 17.85 -1.93
CA ARG A 68 -5.26 19.19 -1.97
C ARG A 68 -6.42 20.20 -1.94
N ALA A 69 -6.42 21.07 -0.94
CA ALA A 69 -7.35 22.19 -0.81
C ALA A 69 -7.15 23.23 -1.91
#